data_AF-A0AAJ6J1D9-F1
#
_entry.id   AF-A0AAJ6J1D9-F1
#
_cell.length_a   1.000
_cell.length_b   1.000
_cell.length_c   1.000
_cell.angle_alpha   90.00
_cell.angle_beta   90.00
_cell.angle_gamma   90.00
#
_symmetry.space_group_name_H-M   'P 1'
#
loop_
_entity.id
_entity.type
_entity.pdbx_description
1 polymer ?
#
loop_
_entity_poly.entity_id
_entity_poly.type
_entity_poly.pdbx_seq_one_letter_code
_entity_poly.pdbx_strand_id
1 'polypeptide(L)' 'MQARGELSERADTAALATALLAAIQGGMLLSQVRRSSTAYRQAVSVVIDHIESYLVR' A
#
# COMPACT_ATOMS: atom_id res chain seq x y z
N MET A 1 2.87 10.01 -9.15
CA MET A 1 2.55 8.83 -9.98
C MET A 1 1.46 9.15 -11.00
N GLN A 2 0.21 9.44 -10.60
CA GLN A 2 -0.86 9.77 -11.57
C GLN A 2 -0.61 11.05 -12.40
N ALA A 3 -0.20 12.16 -11.76
CA ALA A 3 0.17 13.39 -12.47
C ALA A 3 1.37 13.23 -13.43
N ARG A 4 2.15 12.15 -13.28
CA ARG A 4 3.28 11.78 -14.15
C ARG A 4 2.88 10.77 -15.23
N GLY A 5 1.60 10.39 -15.29
CA GLY A 5 1.08 9.38 -16.22
C GLY A 5 1.38 7.92 -15.84
N GLU A 6 1.94 7.66 -14.66
CA GLU A 6 2.35 6.31 -14.25
C GLU A 6 1.17 5.46 -13.74
N LEU A 7 0.15 6.10 -13.17
CA LEU A 7 -1.06 5.44 -12.69
C LEU A 7 -2.24 5.80 -13.59
N SER A 8 -3.12 4.81 -13.80
CA SER A 8 -4.34 4.97 -14.59
C SER A 8 -5.22 6.10 -14.04
N GLU A 9 -5.97 6.77 -14.91
CA GLU A 9 -7.00 7.73 -14.51
C GLU A 9 -8.10 7.08 -13.65
N ARG A 10 -8.27 5.75 -13.75
CA ARG A 10 -9.21 4.98 -12.92
C ARG A 10 -8.71 4.75 -11.49
N ALA A 11 -7.45 5.07 -11.18
CA ALA A 11 -6.90 4.93 -9.86
C ALA A 11 -7.39 6.07 -8.95
N ASP A 12 -8.12 5.75 -7.89
CA ASP A 12 -8.39 6.70 -6.81
C ASP A 12 -7.12 6.83 -5.94
N THR A 13 -6.34 7.87 -6.22
CA THR A 13 -5.04 8.09 -5.56
C THR A 13 -5.18 8.42 -4.07
N ALA A 14 -6.30 9.02 -3.64
CA ALA A 14 -6.54 9.31 -2.24
C ALA A 14 -6.85 8.02 -1.46
N ALA A 15 -7.65 7.13 -2.05
CA ALA A 15 -7.92 5.82 -1.48
C ALA A 15 -6.65 4.96 -1.39
N LEU A 16 -5.84 4.92 -2.45
CA LEU A 16 -4.57 4.17 -2.47
C LEU A 16 -3.57 4.70 -1.43
N ALA A 17 -3.45 6.02 -1.28
CA ALA A 17 -2.59 6.61 -0.25
C ALA A 17 -3.07 6.26 1.17
N THR A 18 -4.38 6.30 1.40
CA THR A 18 -4.98 5.92 2.70
C THR A 18 -4.75 4.44 3.00
N ALA A 19 -4.92 3.56 2.01
CA ALA A 19 -4.67 2.13 2.16
C ALA A 19 -3.20 1.84 2.52
N LEU A 20 -2.26 2.53 1.87
CA LEU A 20 -0.83 2.38 2.16
C LEU A 20 -0.50 2.83 3.58
N LEU A 21 -1.01 3.99 4.00
CA LEU A 21 -0.87 4.47 5.39
C LEU A 21 -1.46 3.46 6.37
N ALA A 22 -2.66 2.95 6.13
CA ALA A 22 -3.29 1.96 6.99
C ALA A 22 -2.48 0.67 7.10
N ALA A 23 -1.91 0.17 5.99
CA ALA A 23 -1.04 -1.00 5.98
C ALA A 23 0.25 -0.78 6.78
N ILE A 24 0.88 0.39 6.65
CA ILE A 24 2.07 0.76 7.42
C ILE A 24 1.72 0.81 8.92
N GLN A 25 0.69 1.56 9.30
CA GLN A 25 0.33 1.78 10.70
C GLN A 25 -0.16 0.48 11.37
N GLY A 26 -1.06 -0.25 10.72
CA GLY A 26 -1.57 -1.53 11.22
C GLY A 26 -0.50 -2.62 11.25
N GLY A 27 0.34 -2.68 10.22
CA GLY A 27 1.47 -3.59 10.15
C GLY A 27 2.50 -3.34 11.26
N MET A 28 2.77 -2.07 11.57
CA MET A 28 3.70 -1.69 12.64
C MET A 28 3.15 -2.08 14.01
N LEU A 29 1.87 -1.79 14.27
CA LEU A 29 1.19 -2.20 15.50
C LEU A 29 1.27 -3.72 15.69
N LEU A 30 0.91 -4.50 14.67
CA LEU A 30 0.98 -5.97 14.74
C LEU A 30 2.41 -6.47 14.93
N SER A 31 3.40 -5.78 14.37
CA SER A 31 4.80 -6.15 14.54
C SER A 31 5.29 -5.95 15.97
N GLN A 32 4.80 -4.90 16.64
CA GLN A 32 5.09 -4.67 18.05
C GLN A 32 4.43 -5.73 18.94
N VAL A 33 3.15 -6.02 18.71
CA VAL A 33 2.39 -7.02 19.47
C VAL A 33 2.97 -8.42 19.32
N ARG A 34 3.37 -8.81 18.10
CA ARG A 34 3.85 -10.16 17.78
C ARG A 34 5.37 -10.30 17.85
N ARG A 35 6.10 -9.21 18.13
CA ARG A 35 7.57 -9.12 18.08
C ARG A 35 8.16 -9.71 16.78
N SER A 36 7.48 -9.49 15.67
CA SER A 36 7.85 -10.03 14.35
C SER A 36 7.40 -9.09 13.24
N SER A 37 8.27 -8.83 12.26
CA SER A 37 7.99 -7.94 11.12
C SER A 37 7.14 -8.58 10.03
N THR A 38 6.76 -9.85 10.17
CA THR A 38 6.00 -10.60 9.14
C THR A 38 4.72 -9.88 8.75
N ALA A 39 3.93 -9.42 9.72
CA ALA A 39 2.65 -8.74 9.45
C ALA A 39 2.85 -7.41 8.70
N TYR A 40 3.87 -6.63 9.07
CA TYR A 40 4.20 -5.40 8.37
C TYR A 40 4.58 -5.67 6.90
N ARG A 41 5.48 -6.64 6.68
CA ARG A 41 5.91 -7.01 5.33
C ARG A 41 4.73 -7.43 4.46
N GLN A 42 3.88 -8.33 4.98
CA GLN A 42 2.72 -8.82 4.25
C GLN A 42 1.73 -7.70 3.92
N ALA A 43 1.37 -6.86 4.91
CA ALA A 43 0.40 -5.79 4.70
C ALA A 43 0.88 -4.77 3.67
N VAL A 44 2.14 -4.33 3.76
CA VAL A 44 2.71 -3.37 2.81
C VAL A 44 2.84 -3.98 1.41
N SER A 45 3.30 -5.23 1.29
CA SER A 45 3.39 -5.92 -0.01
C SER A 45 2.03 -6.00 -0.70
N VAL A 46 0.97 -6.39 0.01
CA VAL A 46 -0.38 -6.47 -0.57
C VAL A 46 -0.85 -5.12 -1.13
N VAL A 47 -0.58 -4.02 -0.42
CA VAL A 47 -1.00 -2.69 -0.92
C VAL A 47 -0.12 -2.23 -2.08
N ILE A 48 1.17 -2.56 -2.09
CA ILE A 48 2.05 -2.29 -3.24
C ILE A 48 1.53 -3.04 -4.47
N ASP A 49 1.26 -4.35 -4.36
CA ASP A 49 0.71 -5.15 -5.46
C ASP A 49 -0.61 -4.55 -5.97
N HIS A 50 -1.45 -4.04 -5.05
CA HIS A 50 -2.69 -3.35 -5.42
C HIS A 50 -2.44 -2.04 -6.18
N ILE A 51 -1.49 -1.20 -5.75
CA ILE A 51 -1.08 0.01 -6.47
C ILE A 51 -0.53 -0.34 -7.85
N GLU A 52 0.30 -1.39 -7.95
CA GLU A 52 0.89 -1.86 -9.20
C GLU A 52 -0.17 -2.31 -10.21
N SER A 53 -1.30 -2.85 -9.74
CA SER A 53 -2.43 -3.21 -10.61
C SER A 53 -3.05 -2.02 -11.37
N TYR A 54 -2.77 -0.78 -10.95
CA TYR A 54 -3.21 0.44 -11.61
C TYR A 54 -2.15 1.11 -12.49
N LEU A 55 -0.95 0.55 -12.61
CA LEU A 55 0.10 1.14 -13.44
C LEU A 55 -0.30 1.11 -14.92
N VAL A 56 -0.07 2.23 -15.60
CA VAL A 56 -0.21 2.31 -17.07
C VAL A 56 1.12 1.86 -17.67
N ARG A 57 1.07 0.85 -18.54
CA ARG A 57 2.24 0.24 -19.18
C ARG A 57 2.60 0.95 -20.48
#